data_AF-A0A1Y1VF84-F1
#
_entry.id   AF-A0A1Y1VF84-F1
#
_cell.length_a   1.000
_cell.length_b   1.000
_cell.length_c   1.000
_cell.angle_alpha   90.00
_cell.angle_beta   90.00
_cell.angle_gamma   90.00
#
_symmetry.space_group_name_H-M   'P 1'
#
loop_
_entity.id
_entity.type
_entity.pdbx_description
1 polymer ?
#
loop_
_entity_poly.entity_id
_entity_poly.type
_entity_poly.pdbx_seq_one_letter_code
_entity_poly.pdbx_strand_id
1 'polypeptide(L)'
;MTEIKFKSKFIDKYFRKYLNIENEPITENMIHDIKYIYVSTTHAYCIAFGKETLPEIFEFNDCGDEWWACCMKDTDKFKSYKDFLKIENYENNSTLKFINDPDELYCSDKDMKKFYDNTKTFWAEDSDYDELKYDDNGNTGFICSDDLKFFKNAEVVRLMDCEVDIHSIGFINNMPNLKVLEIGRVTLFDHEGIDKLNRLRRLCIW
;
A
#
# COMPACT_ATOMS: atom_id res chain seq x y z
N MET A 1 5.07 -1.13 -26.74
CA MET A 1 4.36 -0.85 -25.49
C MET A 1 4.18 -2.17 -24.77
N THR A 2 4.60 -2.26 -23.51
CA THR A 2 4.51 -3.50 -22.73
C THR A 2 3.10 -3.61 -22.14
N GLU A 3 2.45 -4.75 -22.36
CA GLU A 3 1.18 -5.09 -21.71
C GLU A 3 1.44 -5.44 -20.23
N ILE A 4 0.59 -4.95 -19.35
CA ILE A 4 0.61 -5.26 -17.93
C ILE A 4 -0.45 -6.30 -17.63
N LYS A 5 -0.06 -7.34 -16.88
CA LYS A 5 -0.93 -8.42 -16.44
C LYS A 5 -0.85 -8.51 -14.93
N PHE A 6 -1.89 -8.06 -14.26
CA PHE A 6 -2.05 -8.24 -12.83
C PHE A 6 -2.34 -9.70 -12.52
N LYS A 7 -1.71 -10.23 -11.48
CA LYS A 7 -2.03 -11.54 -10.89
C LYS A 7 -3.37 -11.48 -10.15
N SER A 8 -3.64 -10.36 -9.50
CA SER A 8 -4.90 -10.07 -8.80
C SER A 8 -6.00 -9.68 -9.77
N LYS A 9 -7.02 -10.55 -9.86
CA LYS A 9 -8.27 -10.24 -10.57
C LYS A 9 -8.95 -8.98 -10.00
N PHE A 10 -8.86 -8.78 -8.69
CA PHE A 10 -9.42 -7.60 -8.00
C PHE A 10 -8.77 -6.29 -8.48
N ILE A 11 -7.44 -6.24 -8.48
CA ILE A 11 -6.69 -5.07 -8.98
C ILE A 11 -6.99 -4.85 -10.47
N ASP A 12 -6.97 -5.90 -11.30
CA ASP A 12 -7.27 -5.78 -12.73
C ASP A 12 -8.66 -5.20 -12.99
N LYS A 13 -9.71 -5.79 -12.37
CA LYS A 13 -11.11 -5.33 -12.50
C LYS A 13 -11.25 -3.85 -12.15
N TYR A 14 -10.78 -3.45 -10.97
CA TYR A 14 -10.99 -2.09 -10.49
C TYR A 14 -10.08 -1.07 -11.15
N PHE A 15 -8.89 -1.47 -11.61
CA PHE A 15 -8.06 -0.59 -12.41
C PHE A 15 -8.64 -0.36 -13.81
N ARG A 16 -9.22 -1.38 -14.45
CA ARG A 16 -10.00 -1.21 -15.70
C ARG A 16 -11.17 -0.26 -15.52
N LYS A 17 -11.94 -0.42 -14.43
CA LYS A 17 -13.04 0.49 -14.05
C LYS A 17 -12.56 1.91 -13.76
N TYR A 18 -11.34 2.07 -13.23
CA TYR A 18 -10.71 3.37 -13.03
C TYR A 18 -10.36 4.04 -14.37
N LEU A 19 -9.77 3.30 -15.30
CA LEU A 19 -9.40 3.76 -16.64
C LEU A 19 -10.59 3.89 -17.60
N ASN A 20 -11.75 3.34 -17.24
CA ASN A 20 -12.94 3.25 -18.08
C ASN A 20 -12.67 2.45 -19.39
N ILE A 21 -12.06 1.28 -19.23
CA ILE A 21 -11.79 0.32 -20.32
C ILE A 21 -12.34 -1.06 -19.95
N GLU A 22 -12.67 -1.89 -20.94
CA GLU A 22 -13.17 -3.25 -20.72
C GLU A 22 -12.16 -4.30 -21.22
N ASN A 23 -12.05 -4.45 -22.54
CA ASN A 23 -11.27 -5.51 -23.18
C ASN A 23 -9.91 -5.05 -23.71
N GLU A 24 -9.58 -3.77 -23.51
CA GLU A 24 -8.31 -3.20 -23.98
C GLU A 24 -7.16 -3.67 -23.09
N PRO A 25 -5.97 -3.94 -23.66
CA PRO A 25 -4.79 -4.24 -22.87
C PRO A 25 -4.41 -3.05 -21.98
N ILE A 26 -4.13 -3.31 -20.71
CA ILE A 26 -3.56 -2.30 -19.81
C ILE A 26 -2.10 -2.13 -20.21
N THR A 27 -1.68 -0.89 -20.46
CA THR A 27 -0.30 -0.59 -20.89
C THR A 27 0.45 0.20 -19.83
N GLU A 28 1.79 0.16 -19.87
CA GLU A 28 2.64 0.97 -18.99
C GLU A 28 2.28 2.46 -19.01
N ASN A 29 1.91 3.01 -20.17
CA ASN A 29 1.51 4.42 -20.30
C ASN A 29 0.23 4.75 -19.51
N MET A 30 -0.72 3.82 -19.41
CA MET A 30 -1.97 4.03 -18.66
C MET A 30 -1.72 4.01 -17.14
N ILE A 31 -0.75 3.23 -16.68
CA ILE A 31 -0.35 3.14 -15.27
C ILE A 31 0.57 4.30 -14.87
N HIS A 32 1.34 4.83 -15.83
CA HIS A 32 2.38 5.83 -15.61
C HIS A 32 1.90 7.04 -14.77
N ASP A 33 0.66 7.47 -14.93
CA ASP A 33 0.17 8.67 -14.25
C ASP A 33 -0.36 8.42 -12.83
N ILE A 34 -0.40 7.16 -12.38
CA ILE A 34 -0.89 6.83 -11.05
C ILE A 34 0.17 7.17 -10.01
N LYS A 35 -0.20 8.07 -9.08
CA LYS A 35 0.63 8.56 -7.99
C LYS A 35 0.21 8.04 -6.62
N TYR A 36 -1.02 7.57 -6.49
CA TYR A 36 -1.58 7.10 -5.22
C TYR A 36 -2.20 5.72 -5.38
N ILE A 37 -1.91 4.85 -4.42
CA ILE A 37 -2.54 3.55 -4.25
C ILE A 37 -2.92 3.38 -2.78
N TYR A 38 -4.17 2.97 -2.56
CA TYR A 38 -4.67 2.52 -1.27
C TYR A 38 -5.26 1.15 -1.42
N VAL A 39 -4.97 0.29 -0.47
CA VAL A 39 -5.54 -1.03 -0.32
C VAL A 39 -5.93 -1.19 1.15
N SER A 40 -7.14 -1.65 1.41
CA SER A 40 -7.57 -1.94 2.78
C SER A 40 -8.49 -3.15 2.83
N THR A 41 -8.42 -3.86 3.95
CA THR A 41 -9.22 -5.06 4.28
C THR A 41 -9.93 -4.94 5.63
N THR A 42 -9.85 -3.78 6.30
CA THR A 42 -10.35 -3.51 7.67
C THR A 42 -11.84 -3.84 7.88
N HIS A 43 -12.67 -3.60 6.86
CA HIS A 43 -14.12 -3.87 6.89
C HIS A 43 -14.61 -4.67 5.68
N ALA A 44 -14.03 -4.37 4.53
CA ALA A 44 -14.17 -5.08 3.28
C ALA A 44 -12.95 -4.74 2.43
N TYR A 45 -12.68 -5.56 1.41
CA TYR A 45 -11.62 -5.23 0.47
C TYR A 45 -11.99 -3.96 -0.29
N CYS A 46 -11.07 -3.00 -0.32
CA CYS A 46 -11.18 -1.83 -1.15
C CYS A 46 -9.84 -1.44 -1.76
N ILE A 47 -9.92 -0.74 -2.89
CA ILE A 47 -8.76 -0.19 -3.59
C ILE A 47 -9.08 1.22 -4.06
N ALA A 48 -8.12 2.13 -3.93
CA ALA A 48 -8.25 3.47 -4.48
C ALA A 48 -7.03 3.87 -5.30
N PHE A 49 -7.28 4.62 -6.37
CA PHE A 49 -6.26 5.15 -7.27
C PHE A 49 -6.39 6.67 -7.38
N GLY A 50 -5.25 7.35 -7.52
CA GLY A 50 -5.18 8.79 -7.75
C GLY A 50 -4.03 9.16 -8.69
N LYS A 51 -4.25 10.18 -9.52
CA LYS A 51 -3.24 10.74 -10.44
C LYS A 51 -2.58 12.01 -9.92
N GLU A 52 -3.25 12.70 -9.01
CA GLU A 52 -2.76 13.94 -8.44
C GLU A 52 -1.72 13.69 -7.35
N THR A 53 -0.83 14.65 -7.17
CA THR A 53 0.07 14.64 -6.01
C THR A 53 -0.75 14.99 -4.77
N LEU A 54 -0.98 13.98 -3.93
CA LEU A 54 -1.72 14.12 -2.69
C LEU A 54 -0.84 14.73 -1.58
N PRO A 55 -1.45 15.31 -0.53
CA PRO A 55 -0.71 15.77 0.65
C PRO A 55 0.18 14.68 1.23
N GLU A 56 1.36 15.08 1.73
CA GLU A 56 2.30 14.15 2.36
C GLU A 56 1.86 13.71 3.75
N ILE A 57 1.01 14.52 4.40
CA ILE A 57 0.39 14.24 5.70
C ILE A 57 -1.10 14.11 5.46
N PHE A 58 -1.65 12.94 5.78
CA PHE A 58 -3.07 12.68 5.72
C PHE A 58 -3.45 11.62 6.77
N GLU A 59 -4.67 11.72 7.28
CA GLU A 59 -5.17 11.04 8.47
C GLU A 59 -6.67 10.75 8.28
N PHE A 60 -7.04 9.49 8.06
CA PHE A 60 -8.43 9.13 7.80
C PHE A 60 -9.26 9.19 9.09
N ASN A 61 -10.37 9.95 9.06
CA ASN A 61 -11.30 10.02 10.19
C ASN A 61 -12.00 8.68 10.51
N ASP A 62 -11.87 7.64 9.67
CA ASP A 62 -12.54 6.34 9.81
C ASP A 62 -11.61 5.15 10.11
N CYS A 63 -10.32 5.38 10.37
CA CYS A 63 -9.32 4.34 10.71
C CYS A 63 -9.45 3.76 12.15
N GLY A 64 -10.63 3.77 12.77
CA GLY A 64 -10.88 3.01 14.01
C GLY A 64 -10.04 3.44 15.22
N ASP A 65 -9.31 2.53 15.85
CA ASP A 65 -8.41 2.67 17.00
C ASP A 65 -6.92 2.69 16.61
N GLU A 66 -6.65 2.81 15.31
CA GLU A 66 -5.32 2.94 14.67
C GLU A 66 -4.72 4.35 14.88
N TRP A 67 -4.86 4.94 16.07
CA TRP A 67 -4.55 6.35 16.34
C TRP A 67 -3.27 6.60 17.12
N TRP A 68 -2.59 5.56 17.62
CA TRP A 68 -1.32 5.79 18.29
C TRP A 68 -0.20 5.98 17.27
N ALA A 69 0.12 7.25 17.00
CA ALA A 69 1.26 7.76 16.24
C ALA A 69 2.37 6.72 16.02
N CYS A 70 2.32 6.03 14.87
CA CYS A 70 3.36 5.11 14.43
C CYS A 70 3.94 5.57 13.07
N CYS A 71 4.21 6.86 12.89
CA CYS A 71 4.71 7.40 11.62
C CYS A 71 6.08 8.10 11.77
N MET A 72 7.12 7.54 11.18
CA MET A 72 8.43 8.17 11.11
C MET A 72 8.56 9.08 9.88
N LYS A 73 8.99 10.32 10.09
CA LYS A 73 9.36 11.27 9.03
C LYS A 73 10.84 11.20 8.66
N ASP A 74 11.10 11.50 7.39
CA ASP A 74 12.42 11.71 6.79
C ASP A 74 13.35 10.54 7.12
N THR A 75 12.98 9.33 6.69
CA THR A 75 13.73 8.12 6.99
C THR A 75 15.09 8.09 6.28
N ASP A 76 15.31 8.97 5.31
CA ASP A 76 16.58 9.24 4.62
C ASP A 76 17.65 9.88 5.51
N LYS A 77 17.27 10.42 6.68
CA LYS A 77 18.23 10.83 7.70
C LYS A 77 19.00 9.66 8.32
N PHE A 78 18.47 8.44 8.20
CA PHE A 78 19.08 7.23 8.72
C PHE A 78 19.95 6.55 7.65
N LYS A 79 21.13 6.05 8.06
CA LYS A 79 22.03 5.37 7.12
C LYS A 79 21.49 4.01 6.71
N SER A 80 20.72 3.37 7.57
CA SER A 80 20.14 2.06 7.38
C SER A 80 18.77 1.96 8.04
N TYR A 81 17.90 1.09 7.53
CA TYR A 81 16.65 0.75 8.21
C TYR A 81 16.88 0.27 9.65
N LYS A 82 18.03 -0.38 9.92
CA LYS A 82 18.40 -0.89 11.25
C LYS A 82 18.59 0.21 12.30
N ASP A 83 18.73 1.47 11.88
CA ASP A 83 18.90 2.60 12.79
C ASP A 83 17.56 3.03 13.42
N PHE A 84 16.42 2.66 12.82
CA PHE A 84 15.09 3.10 13.26
C PHE A 84 14.02 2.00 13.25
N LEU A 85 14.28 0.84 12.63
CA LEU A 85 13.39 -0.31 12.59
C LEU A 85 14.04 -1.55 13.21
N LYS A 86 13.21 -2.33 13.89
CA LYS A 86 13.46 -3.69 14.32
C LYS A 86 12.53 -4.62 13.52
N ILE A 87 13.07 -5.77 13.12
CA ILE A 87 12.28 -6.87 12.59
C ILE A 87 12.00 -7.83 13.75
N GLU A 88 10.73 -8.09 14.02
CA GLU A 88 10.31 -9.09 15.01
C GLU A 88 9.95 -10.37 14.25
N ASN A 89 10.69 -11.44 14.52
CA ASN A 89 10.53 -12.71 13.84
C ASN A 89 9.67 -13.66 14.68
N TYR A 90 8.77 -14.35 13.99
CA TYR A 90 7.96 -15.46 14.48
C TYR A 90 8.35 -16.73 13.71
N GLU A 91 7.68 -17.85 13.98
CA GLU A 91 8.06 -19.16 13.43
C GLU A 91 8.16 -19.16 11.89
N ASN A 92 7.20 -18.53 11.21
CA ASN A 92 7.12 -18.53 9.73
C ASN A 92 6.98 -17.12 9.12
N ASN A 93 7.03 -16.07 9.93
CA ASN A 93 6.79 -14.71 9.45
C ASN A 93 7.48 -13.66 10.32
N SER A 94 7.37 -12.40 9.92
CA SER A 94 7.93 -11.27 10.65
C SER A 94 7.07 -10.01 10.54
N THR A 95 7.19 -9.15 11.54
CA THR A 95 6.59 -7.81 11.56
C THR A 95 7.68 -6.77 11.70
N LEU A 96 7.35 -5.52 11.34
CA LEU A 96 8.22 -4.38 11.49
C LEU A 96 7.79 -3.57 12.71
N LYS A 97 8.75 -3.01 13.44
CA LYS A 97 8.48 -2.13 14.57
C LYS A 97 9.50 -1.01 14.63
N PHE A 98 9.08 0.20 14.98
CA PHE A 98 10.03 1.28 15.26
C PHE A 98 10.82 1.00 16.55
N ILE A 99 12.10 1.35 16.53
CA ILE A 99 12.97 1.22 17.71
C ILE A 99 12.61 2.27 18.77
N ASN A 100 12.27 3.48 18.32
CA ASN A 100 11.82 4.59 19.16
C ASN A 100 10.40 4.99 18.75
N ASP A 101 9.64 5.50 19.71
CA ASP A 101 8.30 6.03 19.44
C ASP A 101 8.42 7.18 18.43
N PRO A 102 7.70 7.11 17.29
CA PRO A 102 7.74 8.17 16.30
C PRO A 102 6.94 9.40 16.75
N ASP A 103 7.15 10.51 16.05
CA ASP A 103 6.47 11.77 16.35
C ASP A 103 4.95 11.66 16.12
N GLU A 104 4.17 12.34 16.96
CA GLU A 104 2.75 12.57 16.71
C GLU A 104 2.57 13.47 15.49
N LEU A 105 1.77 13.00 14.53
CA LEU A 105 1.45 13.73 13.31
C LEU A 105 -0.04 14.01 13.25
N TYR A 106 -0.38 15.27 12.99
CA TYR A 106 -1.75 15.72 12.80
C TYR A 106 -1.95 16.14 11.34
N CYS A 107 -3.01 15.64 10.73
CA CYS A 107 -3.48 16.11 9.42
C CYS A 107 -4.49 17.25 9.58
N SER A 108 -4.57 18.11 8.58
CA SER A 108 -5.66 19.08 8.50
C SER A 108 -6.86 18.52 7.73
N ASP A 109 -8.08 18.93 8.10
CA ASP A 109 -9.32 18.61 7.35
C ASP A 109 -9.22 18.94 5.85
N LYS A 110 -8.43 19.98 5.52
CA LYS A 110 -8.19 20.42 4.14
C LYS A 110 -7.42 19.37 3.35
N ASP A 111 -6.42 18.74 3.96
CA ASP A 111 -5.62 17.70 3.33
C ASP A 111 -6.47 16.44 3.09
N MET A 112 -7.34 16.10 4.04
CA MET A 112 -8.32 15.02 3.88
C MET A 112 -9.35 15.28 2.79
N LYS A 113 -9.87 16.51 2.72
CA LYS A 113 -10.76 16.87 1.61
C LYS A 113 -10.05 16.72 0.26
N LYS A 114 -8.81 17.22 0.15
CA LYS A 114 -8.02 17.10 -1.07
C LYS A 114 -7.78 15.62 -1.42
N PHE A 115 -7.57 14.76 -0.42
CA PHE A 115 -7.48 13.33 -0.63
C PHE A 115 -8.75 12.77 -1.30
N TYR A 116 -9.92 13.00 -0.71
CA TYR A 116 -11.19 12.45 -1.22
C TYR A 116 -11.57 13.03 -2.59
N ASP A 117 -11.27 14.30 -2.84
CA ASP A 117 -11.56 14.95 -4.12
C ASP A 117 -10.72 14.38 -5.28
N ASN A 118 -9.56 13.78 -4.99
CA ASN A 118 -8.55 13.42 -5.99
C ASN A 118 -8.27 11.91 -6.09
N THR A 119 -9.00 11.10 -5.33
CA THR A 119 -8.91 9.65 -5.37
C THR A 119 -10.25 9.03 -5.74
N LYS A 120 -10.21 7.89 -6.42
CA LYS A 120 -11.41 7.11 -6.72
C LYS A 120 -11.28 5.77 -6.04
N THR A 121 -12.13 5.57 -5.04
CA THR A 121 -12.20 4.34 -4.25
C THR A 121 -13.22 3.38 -4.83
N PHE A 122 -12.88 2.11 -4.83
CA PHE A 122 -13.75 1.01 -5.19
C PHE A 122 -13.79 0.00 -4.06
N TRP A 123 -14.99 -0.45 -3.73
CA TRP A 123 -15.24 -1.48 -2.74
C TRP A 123 -15.52 -2.79 -3.46
N ALA A 124 -15.05 -3.90 -2.90
CA ALA A 124 -15.40 -5.22 -3.37
C ALA A 124 -16.93 -5.41 -3.37
N GLU A 125 -17.42 -6.02 -4.42
CA GLU A 125 -18.79 -6.48 -4.57
C GLU A 125 -18.85 -7.96 -4.14
N ASP A 126 -20.03 -8.48 -3.78
CA ASP A 126 -20.18 -9.88 -3.33
C ASP A 126 -19.60 -10.88 -4.34
N SER A 127 -19.77 -10.60 -5.64
CA SER A 127 -19.25 -11.43 -6.73
C SER A 127 -17.72 -11.44 -6.85
N ASP A 128 -17.02 -10.49 -6.23
CA ASP A 128 -15.56 -10.50 -6.21
C ASP A 128 -15.01 -11.57 -5.26
N TYR A 129 -15.80 -11.99 -4.27
CA TYR A 129 -15.43 -13.03 -3.32
C TYR A 129 -15.70 -14.45 -3.86
N ASP A 130 -16.42 -14.55 -4.98
CA ASP A 130 -16.72 -15.83 -5.62
C ASP A 130 -15.40 -16.52 -6.00
N GLU A 131 -15.32 -17.82 -5.71
CA GLU A 131 -14.16 -18.68 -6.00
C GLU A 131 -12.87 -18.35 -5.23
N LEU A 132 -12.89 -17.43 -4.26
CA LEU A 132 -11.74 -17.24 -3.36
C LEU A 132 -11.44 -18.52 -2.59
N LYS A 133 -10.17 -18.90 -2.59
CA LYS A 133 -9.67 -20.07 -1.85
C LYS A 133 -8.47 -19.63 -1.06
N TYR A 134 -8.46 -20.04 0.20
CA TYR A 134 -7.29 -19.91 1.06
C TYR A 134 -6.22 -20.91 0.59
N ASP A 135 -5.00 -20.45 0.43
CA ASP A 135 -3.84 -21.33 0.31
C ASP A 135 -3.43 -21.90 1.70
N ASP A 136 -2.40 -22.74 1.73
CA ASP A 136 -1.91 -23.37 2.96
C ASP A 136 -1.38 -22.36 4.01
N ASN A 137 -1.13 -21.11 3.60
CA ASN A 137 -0.67 -20.02 4.47
C ASN A 137 -1.83 -19.10 4.91
N GLY A 138 -3.06 -19.38 4.47
CA GLY A 138 -4.22 -18.55 4.75
C GLY A 138 -4.36 -17.34 3.82
N ASN A 139 -3.64 -17.31 2.68
CA ASN A 139 -3.75 -16.22 1.72
C ASN A 139 -4.93 -16.47 0.80
N THR A 140 -5.73 -15.44 0.51
CA THR A 140 -6.84 -15.58 -0.43
C THR A 140 -6.40 -15.40 -1.88
N GLY A 141 -5.23 -14.76 -2.08
CA GLY A 141 -4.71 -14.38 -3.40
C GLY A 141 -5.55 -13.28 -4.07
N PHE A 142 -6.46 -12.67 -3.31
CA PHE A 142 -7.35 -11.65 -3.82
C PHE A 142 -6.56 -10.39 -4.16
N ILE A 143 -5.61 -10.03 -3.29
CA ILE A 143 -4.54 -9.07 -3.58
C ILE A 143 -3.18 -9.78 -3.63
N CYS A 144 -2.33 -9.36 -4.57
CA CYS A 144 -0.97 -9.83 -4.73
C CYS A 144 -0.06 -8.60 -4.65
N SER A 145 0.74 -8.49 -3.58
CA SER A 145 1.62 -7.34 -3.38
C SER A 145 2.57 -7.10 -4.55
N ASP A 146 2.93 -8.18 -5.25
CA ASP A 146 3.82 -8.21 -6.40
C ASP A 146 3.26 -7.43 -7.61
N ASP A 147 1.95 -7.24 -7.70
CA ASP A 147 1.30 -6.41 -8.73
C ASP A 147 1.53 -4.91 -8.51
N LEU A 148 1.80 -4.49 -7.27
CA LEU A 148 2.04 -3.08 -6.96
C LEU A 148 3.29 -2.56 -7.70
N LYS A 149 4.24 -3.43 -8.05
CA LYS A 149 5.48 -3.06 -8.76
C LYS A 149 5.24 -2.38 -10.12
N PHE A 150 4.05 -2.56 -10.72
CA PHE A 150 3.71 -1.94 -12.00
C PHE A 150 3.50 -0.42 -11.86
N PHE A 151 3.16 0.08 -10.67
CA PHE A 151 2.91 1.49 -10.40
C PHE A 151 4.19 2.25 -10.06
N LYS A 152 5.15 2.28 -11.00
CA LYS A 152 6.51 2.84 -10.80
C LYS A 152 6.53 4.32 -10.38
N ASN A 153 5.49 5.08 -10.73
CA ASN A 153 5.35 6.50 -10.40
C ASN A 153 4.49 6.77 -9.16
N ALA A 154 4.04 5.73 -8.45
CA ALA A 154 3.38 5.91 -7.18
C ALA A 154 4.30 6.66 -6.21
N GLU A 155 3.79 7.77 -5.69
CA GLU A 155 4.44 8.56 -4.64
C GLU A 155 3.98 8.11 -3.25
N VAL A 156 2.78 7.53 -3.17
CA VAL A 156 2.14 7.10 -1.94
C VAL A 156 1.52 5.72 -2.12
N VAL A 157 1.86 4.80 -1.23
CA VAL A 157 1.23 3.48 -1.11
C VAL A 157 0.77 3.27 0.32
N ARG A 158 -0.46 2.81 0.48
CA ARG A 158 -1.04 2.48 1.79
C ARG A 158 -1.68 1.11 1.73
N LEU A 159 -1.36 0.29 2.72
CA LEU A 159 -1.85 -1.07 2.87
C LEU A 159 -2.41 -1.18 4.30
N MET A 160 -3.73 -1.12 4.49
CA MET A 160 -4.35 -1.13 5.82
C MET A 160 -5.02 -2.48 6.11
N ASP A 161 -4.69 -3.06 7.25
CA ASP A 161 -5.12 -4.39 7.72
C ASP A 161 -4.87 -5.56 6.75
N CYS A 162 -3.90 -5.42 5.86
CA CYS A 162 -3.69 -6.33 4.73
C CYS A 162 -2.95 -7.64 5.11
N GLU A 163 -3.10 -8.12 6.34
CA GLU A 163 -2.33 -9.24 6.90
C GLU A 163 -2.55 -10.57 6.19
N VAL A 164 -3.67 -10.68 5.45
CA VAL A 164 -4.12 -11.90 4.78
C VAL A 164 -3.48 -12.08 3.40
N ASP A 165 -3.14 -11.00 2.69
CA ASP A 165 -2.74 -11.09 1.28
C ASP A 165 -1.41 -10.39 0.96
N ILE A 166 -0.96 -9.49 1.84
CA ILE A 166 0.31 -8.77 1.66
C ILE A 166 1.34 -9.41 2.59
N HIS A 167 2.28 -10.13 2.00
CA HIS A 167 3.36 -10.81 2.76
C HIS A 167 4.77 -10.43 2.33
N SER A 168 4.89 -9.47 1.42
CA SER A 168 6.17 -8.91 0.99
C SER A 168 5.96 -7.48 0.56
N ILE A 169 6.95 -6.64 0.89
CA ILE A 169 7.05 -5.27 0.40
C ILE A 169 8.07 -5.12 -0.73
N GLY A 170 8.54 -6.23 -1.33
CA GLY A 170 9.54 -6.22 -2.39
C GLY A 170 9.18 -5.36 -3.62
N PHE A 171 7.88 -5.09 -3.82
CA PHE A 171 7.39 -4.18 -4.86
C PHE A 171 8.05 -2.79 -4.80
N ILE A 172 8.47 -2.31 -3.61
CA ILE A 172 9.11 -1.00 -3.46
C ILE A 172 10.43 -0.90 -4.23
N ASN A 173 11.09 -2.02 -4.52
CA ASN A 173 12.28 -2.03 -5.39
C ASN A 173 12.00 -1.46 -6.79
N ASN A 174 10.73 -1.47 -7.23
CA ASN A 174 10.30 -0.97 -8.53
C ASN A 174 9.59 0.40 -8.45
N MET A 175 9.54 1.02 -7.27
CA MET A 175 8.89 2.32 -7.05
C MET A 175 9.93 3.40 -6.67
N PRO A 176 10.71 3.92 -7.63
CA PRO A 176 11.74 4.92 -7.35
C PRO A 176 11.18 6.24 -6.82
N ASN A 177 9.90 6.54 -7.09
CA ASN A 177 9.24 7.78 -6.70
C ASN A 177 8.46 7.68 -5.39
N LEU A 178 8.47 6.51 -4.73
CA LEU A 178 7.74 6.29 -3.48
C LEU A 178 8.32 7.18 -2.36
N LYS A 179 7.49 8.03 -1.80
CA LYS A 179 7.82 8.96 -0.71
C LYS A 179 7.12 8.56 0.59
N VAL A 180 5.92 8.02 0.50
CA VAL A 180 5.10 7.64 1.64
C VAL A 180 4.72 6.17 1.51
N LEU A 181 5.04 5.39 2.53
CA LEU A 181 4.55 4.03 2.68
C LEU A 181 3.84 3.90 4.03
N GLU A 182 2.64 3.37 4.01
CA GLU A 182 1.92 3.04 5.24
C GLU A 182 1.51 1.57 5.23
N ILE A 183 1.85 0.89 6.32
CA ILE A 183 1.76 -0.54 6.48
C ILE A 183 0.95 -0.80 7.76
N GLY A 184 -0.33 -1.08 7.63
CA GLY A 184 -1.19 -1.49 8.75
C GLY A 184 -1.41 -2.99 8.72
N ARG A 185 -1.06 -3.66 9.83
CA ARG A 185 -1.10 -5.11 10.04
C ARG A 185 -0.70 -5.89 8.80
N VAL A 186 0.59 -5.88 8.49
CA VAL A 186 1.16 -6.68 7.40
C VAL A 186 2.13 -7.68 7.99
N THR A 187 1.99 -8.93 7.57
CA THR A 187 2.79 -10.05 8.05
C THR A 187 3.75 -10.51 6.96
N LEU A 188 5.04 -10.20 7.11
CA LEU A 188 6.05 -10.41 6.08
C LEU A 188 6.67 -11.82 6.13
N PHE A 189 6.66 -12.54 5.00
CA PHE A 189 7.33 -13.84 4.84
C PHE A 189 8.76 -13.71 4.31
N ASP A 190 9.12 -12.55 3.76
CA ASP A 190 10.47 -12.21 3.33
C ASP A 190 10.83 -10.78 3.74
N HIS A 191 12.11 -10.43 3.55
CA HIS A 191 12.66 -9.11 3.89
C HIS A 191 13.00 -8.28 2.65
N GLU A 192 12.44 -8.62 1.48
CA GLU A 192 12.73 -7.91 0.25
C GLU A 192 12.27 -6.45 0.33
N GLY A 193 13.15 -5.54 -0.05
CA GLY A 193 12.86 -4.10 -0.08
C GLY A 193 12.97 -3.39 1.26
N ILE A 194 13.10 -4.08 2.40
CA ILE A 194 13.24 -3.43 3.73
C ILE A 194 14.41 -2.41 3.73
N ASP A 195 15.48 -2.69 2.98
CA ASP A 195 16.61 -1.78 2.81
C ASP A 195 16.25 -0.45 2.14
N LYS A 196 15.12 -0.36 1.45
CA LYS A 196 14.61 0.85 0.81
C LYS A 196 13.75 1.71 1.73
N LEU A 197 13.38 1.22 2.92
CA LEU A 197 12.54 1.98 3.84
C LEU A 197 13.23 3.23 4.40
N ASN A 198 14.56 3.33 4.27
CA ASN A 198 15.36 4.50 4.65
C ASN A 198 15.46 5.58 3.54
N ARG A 199 14.54 5.62 2.58
CA ARG A 199 14.51 6.67 1.54
C ARG A 199 13.17 7.42 1.48
N LEU A 200 12.31 7.14 2.44
CA LEU A 200 10.94 7.61 2.46
C LEU A 200 10.87 8.94 3.20
N ARG A 201 10.05 9.86 2.70
CA ARG A 201 9.68 11.05 3.46
C ARG A 201 8.81 10.67 4.66
N ARG A 202 8.03 9.59 4.54
CA ARG A 202 7.22 9.07 5.63
C ARG A 202 7.06 7.56 5.55
N LEU A 203 7.23 6.90 6.70
CA LEU A 203 6.89 5.50 6.89
C LEU A 203 5.95 5.38 8.09
N CYS A 204 4.79 4.76 7.91
CA CYS A 204 3.89 4.42 9.00
C CYS A 204 3.77 2.90 9.13
N ILE A 205 3.79 2.37 10.36
CA ILE A 205 3.69 0.93 10.64
C ILE A 205 2.71 0.69 11.79
N TRP A 206 1.71 -0.17 11.60
CA TRP A 206 0.71 -0.52 12.62
C TRP A 206 0.63 -2.03 12.85
#